data_AF-A0A7G2CQ58-F1
#
_entry.id   AF-A0A7G2CQ58-F1
#
_cell.length_a   1.000
_cell.length_b   1.000
_cell.length_c   1.000
_cell.angle_alpha   90.00
_cell.angle_beta   90.00
_cell.angle_gamma   90.00
#
_symmetry.space_group_name_H-M   'P 1'
#
loop_
_entity.id
_entity.type
_entity.pdbx_description
1 polymer ?
#
loop_
_entity_poly.entity_id
_entity_poly.type
_entity_poly.pdbx_seq_one_letter_code
_entity_poly.pdbx_strand_id
1 'polypeptide(L)'
;MINGESAKQVIKRLVPWAVGFQGHVRRGPENEFIAVGRYSAFKNNHFRITELPWSTSIESFRNHVSVLASQDCVQRIADYSGANHIDIDLVVKENFVTTWAECEADLALSQKIYVNGTVFSP
;
A
#
# COMPACT_ATOMS: atom_id res chain seq x y z
N MET A 1 -9.88 -30.46 7.76
CA MET A 1 -10.20 -29.70 6.54
C MET A 1 -11.57 -30.15 6.08
N ILE A 2 -12.57 -29.26 6.13
CA ILE A 2 -13.93 -29.57 5.71
C ILE A 2 -13.92 -29.64 4.17
N ASN A 3 -14.48 -30.70 3.58
CA ASN A 3 -14.59 -30.96 2.11
C ASN A 3 -13.44 -31.71 1.40
N GLY A 4 -12.58 -32.46 2.10
CA GLY A 4 -11.61 -33.35 1.45
C GLY A 4 -10.45 -32.68 0.71
N GLU A 5 -10.38 -31.35 0.73
CA GLU A 5 -9.24 -30.60 0.23
C GLU A 5 -8.04 -30.77 1.17
N SER A 6 -6.83 -30.85 0.60
CA SER A 6 -5.58 -30.86 1.38
C SER A 6 -5.22 -29.47 1.89
N ALA A 7 -4.56 -29.39 3.05
CA ALA A 7 -4.14 -28.09 3.63
C ALA A 7 -3.29 -27.28 2.64
N LYS A 8 -2.48 -27.97 1.84
CA LYS A 8 -1.69 -27.38 0.75
C LYS A 8 -2.55 -26.71 -0.34
N GLN A 9 -3.71 -27.27 -0.67
CA GLN A 9 -4.62 -26.67 -1.66
C GLN A 9 -5.32 -25.42 -1.12
N VAL A 10 -5.76 -25.44 0.14
CA VAL A 10 -6.43 -24.28 0.75
C VAL A 10 -5.46 -23.11 0.90
N ILE A 11 -4.24 -23.36 1.37
CA ILE A 11 -3.24 -22.29 1.60
C ILE A 11 -2.87 -21.55 0.32
N LYS A 12 -2.86 -22.22 -0.84
CA LYS A 12 -2.64 -21.56 -2.13
C LYS A 12 -3.71 -20.52 -2.49
N ARG A 13 -4.88 -20.56 -1.85
CA ARG A 13 -5.98 -19.60 -2.08
C ARG A 13 -6.03 -18.50 -1.03
N LEU A 14 -5.33 -18.65 0.10
CA LEU A 14 -5.30 -17.64 1.14
C LEU A 14 -4.50 -16.41 0.70
N VAL A 15 -4.99 -15.25 1.12
CA VAL A 15 -4.34 -13.94 0.97
C VAL A 15 -4.23 -13.36 2.38
N PRO A 16 -3.12 -12.70 2.74
CA PRO A 16 -3.01 -12.04 4.03
C PRO A 16 -4.14 -11.03 4.25
N TRP A 17 -4.59 -10.93 5.49
CA TRP A 17 -5.65 -10.03 5.90
C TRP A 17 -5.33 -9.44 7.27
N ALA A 18 -5.55 -8.14 7.42
CA ALA A 18 -5.34 -7.42 8.66
C ALA A 18 -6.63 -6.74 9.09
N VAL A 19 -6.98 -6.89 10.38
CA VAL A 19 -8.16 -6.25 10.97
C VAL A 19 -8.00 -4.73 10.87
N GLY A 20 -9.03 -4.05 10.35
CA GLY A 20 -9.07 -2.59 10.25
C GLY A 20 -8.40 -1.99 9.01
N PHE A 21 -7.61 -2.77 8.26
CA PHE A 21 -6.99 -2.31 7.01
C PHE A 21 -8.05 -2.18 5.90
N GLN A 22 -8.15 -1.00 5.29
CA GLN A 22 -9.13 -0.67 4.26
C GLN A 22 -8.56 -0.65 2.84
N GLY A 23 -7.27 -0.95 2.68
CA GLY A 23 -6.61 -1.08 1.39
C GLY A 23 -6.92 -2.43 0.73
N HIS A 24 -6.08 -2.81 -0.24
CA HIS A 24 -6.22 -4.10 -0.91
C HIS A 24 -4.91 -4.87 -0.91
N VAL A 25 -5.01 -6.20 -0.87
CA VAL A 25 -3.86 -7.10 -0.96
C VAL A 25 -3.98 -7.90 -2.25
N ARG A 26 -2.95 -7.85 -3.09
CA ARG A 26 -2.86 -8.64 -4.33
C ARG A 26 -1.62 -9.52 -4.35
N ARG A 27 -1.61 -10.54 -5.21
CA ARG A 27 -0.42 -11.38 -5.41
C ARG A 27 0.59 -10.63 -6.29
N GLY A 28 1.86 -10.68 -5.89
CA GLY A 28 2.98 -10.20 -6.69
C GLY A 28 3.58 -11.32 -7.56
N PRO A 29 4.53 -10.96 -8.44
CA PRO A 29 5.18 -11.89 -9.38
C PRO A 29 6.19 -12.86 -8.76
N GLU A 30 6.76 -12.54 -7.60
CA GLU A 30 7.84 -13.24 -6.90
C GLU A 30 7.33 -14.04 -5.68
N ASN A 31 6.10 -14.58 -5.77
CA ASN A 31 5.44 -15.30 -4.69
C ASN A 31 5.30 -14.47 -3.38
N GLU A 32 5.24 -13.15 -3.54
CA GLU A 32 4.92 -12.18 -2.51
C GLU A 32 3.45 -11.76 -2.59
N PHE A 33 3.00 -11.07 -1.55
CA PHE A 33 1.77 -10.29 -1.61
C PHE A 33 2.14 -8.80 -1.59
N ILE A 34 1.31 -7.97 -2.20
CA ILE A 34 1.46 -6.52 -2.25
C ILE A 34 0.25 -5.94 -1.52
N ALA A 35 0.47 -5.36 -0.35
CA ALA A 35 -0.53 -4.53 0.32
C ALA A 35 -0.42 -3.11 -0.22
N VAL A 36 -1.51 -2.63 -0.81
CA VAL A 36 -1.63 -1.26 -1.31
C VAL A 36 -2.61 -0.53 -0.43
N GLY A 37 -2.23 0.68 -0.03
CA GLY A 37 -3.13 1.61 0.65
C GLY A 37 -4.35 1.97 -0.21
N ARG A 38 -5.17 2.88 0.30
CA ARG A 38 -6.36 3.37 -0.40
C ARG A 38 -6.13 4.82 -0.78
N TYR A 39 -6.20 5.10 -2.06
CA TYR A 39 -6.06 6.46 -2.56
C TYR A 39 -6.96 6.69 -3.78
N SER A 40 -7.25 7.94 -4.05
CA SER A 40 -7.89 8.42 -5.27
C SER A 40 -6.94 9.38 -5.95
N ALA A 41 -6.89 9.32 -7.26
CA ALA A 41 -6.07 10.22 -8.03
C ALA A 41 -6.94 11.03 -9.00
N PHE A 42 -6.58 12.30 -9.12
CA PHE A 42 -7.32 13.33 -9.82
C PHE A 42 -6.45 13.97 -10.89
N LYS A 43 -7.05 14.85 -11.69
CA LYS A 43 -6.31 15.69 -12.65
C LYS A 43 -5.24 16.52 -11.92
N ASN A 44 -4.22 16.94 -12.66
CA ASN A 44 -3.11 17.76 -12.16
C ASN A 44 -2.24 17.05 -11.11
N ASN A 45 -2.09 15.73 -11.23
CA ASN A 45 -1.26 14.90 -10.32
C ASN A 45 -1.59 15.11 -8.84
N HIS A 46 -2.88 15.26 -8.56
CA HIS A 46 -3.41 15.36 -7.23
C HIS A 46 -3.87 13.99 -6.74
N PHE A 47 -3.43 13.61 -5.55
CA PHE A 47 -3.72 12.35 -4.89
C PHE A 47 -4.36 12.63 -3.54
N ARG A 48 -5.50 11.97 -3.27
CA ARG A 48 -6.07 11.87 -1.94
C ARG A 48 -5.82 10.49 -1.38
N ILE A 49 -5.03 10.40 -0.33
CA ILE A 49 -4.66 9.16 0.33
C ILE A 49 -5.51 9.03 1.60
N THR A 50 -6.16 7.88 1.74
CA THR A 50 -7.14 7.59 2.81
C THR A 50 -6.81 6.34 3.62
N GLU A 51 -5.79 5.59 3.21
CA GLU A 51 -5.23 4.45 3.95
C GLU A 51 -3.79 4.24 3.47
N LEU A 52 -2.87 3.98 4.41
CA LEU A 52 -1.47 3.66 4.11
C LEU A 52 -1.30 2.13 4.06
N PRO A 53 -0.24 1.61 3.41
CA PRO A 53 0.09 0.19 3.53
C PRO A 53 0.16 -0.24 4.99
N TRP A 54 -0.35 -1.43 5.29
CA TRP A 54 -0.65 -1.93 6.63
C TRP A 54 0.50 -1.92 7.67
N SER A 55 1.75 -1.68 7.29
CA SER A 55 2.89 -1.52 8.22
C SER A 55 3.61 -0.18 8.09
N THR A 56 3.15 0.68 7.19
CA THR A 56 3.63 2.04 7.03
C THR A 56 2.96 2.92 8.08
N SER A 57 3.74 3.48 9.01
CA SER A 57 3.23 4.52 9.91
C SER A 57 3.08 5.85 9.18
N ILE A 58 2.21 6.72 9.71
CA ILE A 58 2.02 8.06 9.15
C ILE A 58 3.30 8.91 9.25
N GLU A 59 4.11 8.75 10.29
CA GLU A 59 5.39 9.43 10.44
C GLU A 59 6.38 8.98 9.36
N SER A 60 6.44 7.68 9.08
CA SER A 60 7.29 7.16 8.00
C SER A 60 6.86 7.71 6.64
N PHE A 61 5.55 7.81 6.41
CA PHE A 61 5.02 8.39 5.19
C PHE A 61 5.35 9.89 5.08
N ARG A 62 5.17 10.67 6.16
CA ARG A 62 5.54 12.09 6.21
C ARG A 62 7.02 12.33 5.95
N ASN A 63 7.89 11.47 6.49
CA ASN A 63 9.32 11.54 6.23
C ASN A 63 9.63 11.29 4.75
N HIS A 64 9.02 10.27 4.14
CA HIS A 64 9.15 9.99 2.70
C HIS A 64 8.71 11.18 1.85
N VAL A 65 7.53 11.73 2.10
CA VAL A 65 7.03 12.92 1.37
C VAL A 65 7.94 14.13 1.58
N SER A 66 8.52 14.30 2.77
CA SER A 66 9.47 15.39 3.05
C SER A 66 10.75 15.25 2.21
N VAL A 67 11.24 14.02 2.01
CA VAL A 67 12.36 13.74 1.09
C VAL A 67 11.97 14.10 -0.34
N LEU A 68 10.79 13.67 -0.81
CA LEU A 68 10.31 14.01 -2.15
C LEU A 68 10.14 15.53 -2.35
N ALA A 69 9.69 16.25 -1.32
CA ALA A 69 9.60 17.71 -1.34
C ALA A 69 10.99 18.36 -1.47
N SER A 70 11.99 17.84 -0.76
CA SER A 70 13.38 18.33 -0.87
C SER A 70 14.00 18.10 -2.26
N GLN A 71 13.43 17.19 -3.04
CA GLN A 71 13.82 16.86 -4.41
C GLN A 71 12.97 17.58 -5.46
N ASP A 72 12.12 18.53 -5.07
CA ASP A 72 11.20 19.27 -5.95
C ASP A 72 10.18 18.36 -6.67
N CYS A 73 9.84 17.22 -6.07
CA CYS A 73 8.83 16.28 -6.60
C CYS A 73 7.42 16.58 -6.08
N VAL A 74 7.31 17.18 -4.89
CA VAL A 74 6.03 17.48 -4.22
C VAL A 74 5.79 18.98 -4.23
N GLN A 75 4.65 19.40 -4.79
CA GLN A 75 4.25 20.80 -4.86
C GLN A 75 3.43 21.24 -3.65
N ARG A 76 2.60 20.34 -3.12
CA ARG A 76 1.74 20.61 -1.96
C ARG A 76 1.45 19.33 -1.19
N ILE A 77 1.44 19.44 0.13
CA ILE A 77 0.87 18.45 1.03
C ILE A 77 -0.06 19.16 2.03
N ALA A 78 -1.23 18.59 2.26
CA ALA A 78 -2.10 18.93 3.37
C ALA A 78 -2.54 17.64 4.06
N ASP A 79 -2.24 17.52 5.36
CA ASP A 79 -2.50 16.32 6.15
C ASP A 79 -3.59 16.60 7.19
N TYR A 80 -4.71 15.91 7.05
CA TYR A 80 -5.89 15.97 7.92
C TYR A 80 -6.10 14.67 8.71
N SER A 81 -5.06 13.84 8.78
CA SER A 81 -5.09 12.55 9.45
C SER A 81 -5.19 12.70 10.97
N GLY A 82 -5.85 11.75 11.60
CA GLY A 82 -6.00 11.67 13.06
C GLY A 82 -5.32 10.43 13.63
N ALA A 83 -5.64 10.09 14.88
CA ALA A 83 -5.07 8.93 15.54
C ALA A 83 -5.44 7.59 14.87
N ASN A 84 -6.63 7.52 14.26
CA ASN A 84 -7.21 6.27 13.73
C ASN A 84 -7.68 6.38 12.27
N HIS A 85 -7.33 7.46 11.57
CA HIS A 85 -7.72 7.65 10.17
C HIS A 85 -6.65 8.39 9.40
N ILE A 86 -6.54 8.08 8.11
CA ILE A 86 -5.65 8.77 7.17
C ILE A 86 -6.50 9.65 6.25
N ASP A 87 -6.09 10.89 6.06
CA ASP A 87 -6.64 11.79 5.04
C ASP A 87 -5.57 12.80 4.61
N ILE A 88 -4.91 12.52 3.50
CA ILE A 88 -3.79 13.32 3.00
C ILE A 88 -4.10 13.74 1.58
N ASP A 89 -4.03 15.05 1.33
CA ASP A 89 -4.10 15.67 0.02
C ASP A 89 -2.67 16.01 -0.43
N LEU A 90 -2.25 15.40 -1.54
CA LEU A 90 -0.89 15.48 -2.07
C LEU A 90 -0.92 15.88 -3.53
N VAL A 91 -0.20 16.94 -3.89
CA VAL A 91 0.01 17.36 -5.28
C VAL A 91 1.49 17.20 -5.61
N VAL A 92 1.77 16.43 -6.65
CA VAL A 92 3.13 16.21 -7.14
C VAL A 92 3.38 16.93 -8.46
N LYS A 93 4.65 17.14 -8.78
CA LYS A 93 5.08 17.81 -10.00
C LYS A 93 4.64 17.01 -11.23
N GLU A 94 4.37 17.72 -12.32
CA GLU A 94 4.12 17.10 -13.61
C GLU A 94 5.27 16.18 -14.03
N ASN A 95 4.91 15.03 -14.59
CA ASN A 95 5.83 13.97 -15.02
C ASN A 95 6.63 13.30 -13.89
N PHE A 96 6.37 13.60 -12.60
CA PHE A 96 6.98 12.85 -11.50
C PHE A 96 6.52 11.39 -11.49
N VAL A 97 5.21 11.18 -11.69
CA VAL A 97 4.62 9.85 -11.82
C VAL A 97 4.24 9.66 -13.28
N THR A 98 4.92 8.75 -13.98
CA THR A 98 4.70 8.55 -15.41
C THR A 98 3.62 7.53 -15.73
N THR A 99 3.38 6.58 -14.82
CA THR A 99 2.30 5.60 -14.93
C THR A 99 1.57 5.40 -13.61
N TRP A 100 0.30 5.00 -13.70
CA TRP A 100 -0.51 4.65 -12.51
C TRP A 100 0.10 3.52 -11.68
N ALA A 101 0.85 2.61 -12.31
CA ALA A 101 1.53 1.51 -11.64
C ALA A 101 2.75 1.98 -10.83
N GLU A 102 3.49 2.96 -11.33
CA GLU A 102 4.66 3.55 -10.64
C GLU A 102 4.25 4.42 -9.45
N CYS A 103 3.06 5.04 -9.52
CA CYS A 103 2.50 5.85 -8.44
C CYS A 103 2.58 5.18 -7.06
N GLU A 104 2.18 3.90 -6.99
CA GLU A 104 2.15 3.16 -5.73
C GLU A 104 3.54 2.94 -5.14
N ALA A 105 4.57 2.86 -5.99
CA ALA A 105 5.96 2.70 -5.57
C ALA A 105 6.57 4.06 -5.18
N ASP A 106 6.45 5.06 -6.05
CA ASP A 106 7.08 6.38 -5.87
C ASP A 106 6.51 7.13 -4.67
N LEU A 107 5.20 7.00 -4.43
CA LEU A 107 4.53 7.60 -3.27
C LEU A 107 4.55 6.70 -2.02
N ALA A 108 5.23 5.56 -2.06
CA ALA A 108 5.24 4.59 -0.95
C ALA A 108 3.83 4.15 -0.49
N LEU A 109 2.90 3.98 -1.44
CA LEU A 109 1.52 3.54 -1.21
C LEU A 109 1.35 2.03 -1.35
N SER A 110 2.44 1.29 -1.55
CA SER A 110 2.44 -0.17 -1.58
C SER A 110 3.59 -0.75 -0.76
N GLN A 111 3.41 -1.98 -0.31
CA GLN A 111 4.41 -2.73 0.43
C GLN A 111 4.36 -4.22 0.05
N LYS A 112 5.55 -4.81 -0.15
CA LYS A 112 5.72 -6.25 -0.32
C LYS A 112 5.62 -7.00 1.01
N ILE A 113 4.97 -8.15 0.98
CA ILE A 113 4.72 -9.04 2.11
C ILE A 113 5.21 -10.42 1.70
N TYR A 114 6.16 -10.94 2.47
CA TYR A 114 6.67 -12.29 2.29
C TYR A 114 6.11 -13.17 3.40
N VAL A 115 5.37 -14.21 3.02
CA VAL A 115 4.84 -15.19 3.96
C VAL A 115 5.78 -16.39 3.98
N ASN A 116 6.60 -16.50 5.03
CA ASN A 116 7.41 -17.68 5.27
C ASN A 116 6.63 -18.68 6.13
N GLY A 117 5.55 -19.23 5.57
CA GLY A 117 4.68 -20.19 6.26
C GLY A 117 5.06 -21.63 5.94
N THR A 118 5.39 -22.43 6.94
CA THR A 118 5.50 -23.89 6.79
C THR A 118 4.15 -24.54 7.07
N VAL A 119 3.65 -25.31 6.11
CA VAL A 119 2.42 -26.11 6.31
C VAL A 119 2.80 -27.42 6.94
N PHE A 120 2.57 -27.57 8.25
CA PHE A 120 2.59 -28.87 8.89
C PHE A 120 1.33 -29.63 8.50
N SER A 121 1.52 -30.72 7.76
CA SER A 121 0.45 -31.66 7.44
C SER A 121 0.78 -32.95 8.20
N PRO A 122 0.05 -33.30 9.28
CA PRO A 122 0.19 -34.59 9.94
C PRO A 122 -0.22 -35.75 9.02
#